data_AF-A0A8J6ZT57-F1
#
_entry.id   AF-A0A8J6ZT57-F1
#
_cell.length_a   1.000
_cell.length_b   1.000
_cell.length_c   1.000
_cell.angle_alpha   90.00
_cell.angle_beta   90.00
_cell.angle_gamma   90.00
#
_symmetry.space_group_name_H-M   'P 1'
#
loop_
_entity.id
_entity.type
_entity.pdbx_description
1 polymer ?
#
loop_
_entity_poly.entity_id
_entity_poly.type
_entity_poly.pdbx_seq_one_letter_code
_entity_poly.pdbx_strand_id
1 'polypeptide(L)'
;RGAIASQILKQSGKQFDNLSNDGGDFQELFLSDTPAIFQNAYPSIKIKGKLIPKGRIEEIKVLPATALSSKNKSGFKTEKKNGVFDSLIDRFCAEHYGFSYEPNCPEEKGGRVEPYTGFYSKYNAKYYSLNLTKRLLTRVGINRKLATSEEDILYSIQVINESQTSKKNEKPVIFKSAIIISDNKILEKLQQFININGCNFRLGGSTSRGLGKVEIRAEELEIKHSIKEKIDTFTNQLQVRWDKWSIFGNPLQELPKNRTYFSLNLQSDAILTEKWQRSTVISTQMLQNFTDVNDESLQLEAAYSSYDYRSGWNSAWGLMKDIELVTNKGAVYLFSTKQPQIWYAALAELEFKGVGERTCEGFGQIEVCNDFHFVFREEAV
;
A
#
# COMPACT_ATOMS: atom_id res chain seq x y z
N ARG A 1 -0.69 -14.27 -3.76
CA ARG A 1 -0.09 -15.13 -4.82
C ARG A 1 0.22 -16.57 -4.37
N GLY A 2 1.27 -16.83 -3.57
CA GLY A 2 1.80 -18.19 -3.35
C GLY A 2 0.82 -19.22 -2.76
N ALA A 3 -0.05 -18.83 -1.81
CA ALA A 3 -1.04 -19.73 -1.24
C ALA A 3 -2.10 -20.20 -2.25
N ILE A 4 -2.51 -19.30 -3.17
CA ILE A 4 -3.47 -19.63 -4.23
C ILE A 4 -2.81 -20.59 -5.23
N ALA A 5 -1.59 -20.27 -5.68
CA ALA A 5 -0.82 -21.16 -6.57
C ALA A 5 -0.65 -22.57 -5.96
N SER A 6 -0.25 -22.65 -4.68
CA SER A 6 -0.08 -23.93 -3.99
C SER A 6 -1.39 -24.74 -3.92
N GLN A 7 -2.53 -24.08 -3.70
CA GLN A 7 -3.82 -24.77 -3.65
C GLN A 7 -4.26 -25.28 -5.03
N ILE A 8 -4.02 -24.51 -6.10
CA ILE A 8 -4.31 -24.94 -7.49
C ILE A 8 -3.45 -26.16 -7.85
N LEU A 9 -2.15 -26.10 -7.58
CA LEU A 9 -1.22 -27.22 -7.85
C LEU A 9 -1.59 -28.48 -7.06
N LYS A 10 -1.98 -28.32 -5.79
CA LYS A 10 -2.40 -29.44 -4.95
C LYS A 10 -3.67 -30.13 -5.48
N GLN A 11 -4.64 -29.38 -5.97
CA GLN A 11 -5.90 -29.94 -6.49
C GLN A 11 -5.78 -30.54 -7.89
N SER A 12 -4.89 -29.99 -8.72
CA SER A 12 -4.61 -30.52 -10.05
C SER A 12 -3.72 -31.77 -10.03
N GLY A 13 -3.10 -32.10 -8.89
CA GLY A 13 -2.14 -33.20 -8.78
C GLY A 13 -0.78 -32.93 -9.44
N LYS A 14 -0.58 -31.72 -10.00
CA LYS A 14 0.61 -31.31 -10.77
C LYS A 14 1.68 -30.64 -9.92
N GLN A 15 1.86 -31.09 -8.67
CA GLN A 15 2.67 -30.37 -7.68
C GLN A 15 4.17 -30.30 -8.03
N PHE A 16 4.65 -31.21 -8.89
CA PHE A 16 6.05 -31.31 -9.31
C PHE A 16 6.25 -31.07 -10.82
N ASP A 17 5.19 -30.73 -11.54
CA ASP A 17 5.25 -30.55 -12.99
C ASP A 17 5.84 -29.18 -13.34
N ASN A 18 6.62 -29.12 -14.41
CA ASN A 18 7.04 -27.86 -14.99
C ASN A 18 5.90 -27.32 -15.88
N LEU A 19 5.21 -26.28 -15.40
CA LEU A 19 4.09 -25.64 -16.09
C LEU A 19 4.49 -24.37 -16.85
N SER A 20 5.79 -24.18 -17.12
CA SER A 20 6.28 -23.02 -17.89
C SER A 20 5.89 -23.08 -19.37
N ASN A 21 5.77 -24.28 -19.93
CA ASN A 21 5.27 -24.55 -21.27
C ASN A 21 4.06 -25.50 -21.10
N ASP A 22 2.92 -25.18 -21.69
CA ASP A 22 1.66 -25.95 -21.60
C ASP A 22 0.99 -25.97 -20.21
N GLY A 23 1.21 -24.92 -19.39
CA GLY A 23 0.59 -24.80 -18.07
C GLY A 23 -0.87 -24.32 -18.07
N GLY A 24 -1.41 -23.96 -19.24
CA GLY A 24 -2.78 -23.47 -19.42
C GLY A 24 -3.09 -22.26 -18.53
N ASP A 25 -4.28 -22.25 -17.92
CA ASP A 25 -4.74 -21.16 -17.04
C ASP A 25 -3.73 -20.86 -15.89
N PHE A 26 -2.96 -21.86 -15.41
CA PHE A 26 -1.96 -21.63 -14.36
C PHE A 26 -0.77 -20.82 -14.87
N GLN A 27 -0.30 -21.12 -16.08
CA GLN A 27 0.78 -20.37 -16.71
C GLN A 27 0.35 -18.92 -16.91
N GLU A 28 -0.87 -18.70 -17.41
CA GLU A 28 -1.39 -17.35 -17.63
C GLU A 28 -1.55 -16.55 -16.33
N LEU A 29 -2.00 -17.17 -15.24
CA LEU A 29 -2.15 -16.52 -13.95
C LEU A 29 -0.82 -16.16 -13.27
N PHE A 30 0.24 -16.96 -13.45
CA PHE A 30 1.42 -16.89 -12.60
C PHE A 30 2.75 -16.72 -13.35
N LEU A 31 2.86 -17.17 -14.60
CA LEU A 31 4.14 -17.35 -15.30
C LEU A 31 4.23 -16.62 -16.65
N SER A 32 3.12 -16.09 -17.17
CA SER A 32 3.10 -15.30 -18.41
C SER A 32 3.87 -13.98 -18.25
N ASP A 33 4.12 -13.30 -19.37
CA ASP A 33 4.72 -11.96 -19.37
C ASP A 33 3.80 -10.89 -18.75
N THR A 34 2.50 -11.15 -18.76
CA THR A 34 1.47 -10.30 -18.13
C THR A 34 0.66 -11.11 -17.10
N PRO A 35 1.29 -11.57 -16.00
CA PRO A 35 0.63 -12.42 -15.02
C PRO A 35 -0.34 -11.62 -14.18
N ALA A 36 -1.24 -12.32 -13.48
CA ALA A 36 -2.15 -11.67 -12.54
C ALA A 36 -1.39 -10.93 -11.44
N ILE A 37 -1.85 -9.72 -11.12
CA ILE A 37 -1.23 -8.87 -10.10
C ILE A 37 -1.95 -9.09 -8.77
N PHE A 38 -1.24 -9.65 -7.79
CA PHE A 38 -1.78 -9.89 -6.46
C PHE A 38 -1.42 -8.71 -5.56
N GLN A 39 -2.40 -7.87 -5.26
CA GLN A 39 -2.19 -6.74 -4.36
C GLN A 39 -2.03 -7.18 -2.89
N ASN A 40 -1.64 -6.24 -2.04
CA ASN A 40 -1.42 -6.50 -0.62
C ASN A 40 -2.75 -6.58 0.13
N ALA A 41 -2.77 -7.42 1.17
CA ALA A 41 -3.92 -7.54 2.04
C ALA A 41 -3.80 -6.59 3.23
N TYR A 42 -4.68 -5.59 3.33
CA TYR A 42 -4.68 -4.60 4.40
C TYR A 42 -5.88 -4.77 5.35
N PRO A 43 -5.73 -4.46 6.65
CA PRO A 43 -6.78 -4.64 7.64
C PRO A 43 -7.97 -3.69 7.40
N SER A 44 -9.20 -4.21 7.48
CA SER A 44 -10.43 -3.42 7.26
C SER A 44 -11.00 -2.82 8.55
N ILE A 45 -11.70 -1.68 8.42
CA ILE A 45 -12.40 -1.01 9.54
C ILE A 45 -13.62 -1.85 9.98
N LYS A 46 -13.87 -1.88 11.30
CA LYS A 46 -15.19 -2.14 11.88
C LYS A 46 -15.58 -1.01 12.83
N ILE A 47 -16.70 -0.33 12.57
CA ILE A 47 -17.25 0.70 13.47
C ILE A 47 -18.32 0.06 14.36
N LYS A 48 -18.17 0.21 15.69
CA LYS A 48 -19.14 -0.26 16.70
C LYS A 48 -19.54 -1.74 16.53
N GLY A 49 -18.59 -2.58 16.12
CA GLY A 49 -18.79 -4.02 15.98
C GLY A 49 -19.69 -4.46 14.81
N LYS A 50 -20.23 -3.57 13.99
CA LYS A 50 -20.89 -3.97 12.74
C LYS A 50 -19.84 -3.96 11.62
N LEU A 51 -19.83 -4.99 10.78
CA LEU A 51 -19.22 -4.84 9.46
C LEU A 51 -19.98 -3.71 8.78
N ILE A 52 -19.27 -2.68 8.36
CA ILE A 52 -19.86 -1.74 7.41
C ILE A 52 -20.08 -2.54 6.12
N PRO A 53 -21.28 -2.49 5.50
CA PRO A 53 -21.54 -3.13 4.22
C PRO A 53 -20.46 -2.74 3.21
N LYS A 54 -20.00 -3.71 2.40
CA LYS A 54 -18.82 -3.56 1.53
C LYS A 54 -18.84 -2.30 0.64
N GLY A 55 -20.02 -1.85 0.20
CA GLY A 55 -20.21 -0.63 -0.59
C GLY A 55 -20.20 0.70 0.18
N ARG A 56 -19.87 0.72 1.49
CA ARG A 56 -19.82 1.95 2.31
C ARG A 56 -18.47 2.23 2.98
N ILE A 57 -17.51 1.29 2.92
CA ILE A 57 -16.13 1.53 3.38
C ILE A 57 -15.36 2.11 2.20
N GLU A 58 -14.88 3.37 2.29
CA GLU A 58 -13.89 3.87 1.33
C GLU A 58 -12.61 3.04 1.46
N GLU A 59 -11.94 2.79 0.35
CA GLU A 59 -10.76 1.93 0.21
C GLU A 59 -9.74 2.10 1.36
N ILE A 60 -9.06 1.01 1.73
CA ILE A 60 -7.99 1.07 2.74
C ILE A 60 -6.75 1.60 2.07
N LYS A 61 -6.23 2.71 2.59
CA LYS A 61 -5.09 3.42 2.03
C LYS A 61 -3.95 3.51 3.04
N VAL A 62 -2.74 3.58 2.52
CA VAL A 62 -1.52 3.86 3.28
C VAL A 62 -1.41 5.37 3.49
N LEU A 63 -1.13 5.78 4.72
CA LEU A 63 -0.84 7.19 5.00
C LEU A 63 0.44 7.63 4.26
N PRO A 64 0.42 8.78 3.60
CA PRO A 64 1.62 9.32 2.96
C PRO A 64 2.71 9.63 3.99
N ALA A 65 3.97 9.55 3.58
CA ALA A 65 5.13 9.88 4.41
C ALA A 65 5.15 11.36 4.85
N THR A 66 4.38 12.20 4.15
CA THR A 66 4.13 13.61 4.46
C THR A 66 3.02 13.82 5.50
N ALA A 67 2.34 12.76 5.97
CA ALA A 67 1.35 12.84 7.04
C ALA A 67 2.02 13.12 8.39
N LEU A 68 1.48 14.09 9.11
CA LEU A 68 1.95 14.55 10.41
C LEU A 68 0.82 14.51 11.44
N SER A 69 1.19 14.31 12.70
CA SER A 69 0.26 14.27 13.83
C SER A 69 0.95 14.78 15.10
N SER A 70 0.17 15.17 16.10
CA SER A 70 0.69 15.63 17.40
C SER A 70 1.60 14.58 18.05
N LYS A 71 2.78 15.01 18.52
CA LYS A 71 3.70 14.16 19.29
C LYS A 71 3.07 13.62 20.58
N ASN A 72 2.30 14.46 21.28
CA ASN A 72 1.76 14.14 22.61
C ASN A 72 0.48 13.29 22.53
N LYS A 73 -0.35 13.54 21.52
CA LYS A 73 -1.67 12.90 21.35
C LYS A 73 -1.90 12.55 19.88
N SER A 74 -1.06 11.63 19.39
CA SER A 74 -1.06 11.25 17.98
C SER A 74 -2.30 10.43 17.58
N GLY A 75 -2.84 10.73 16.39
CA GLY A 75 -3.89 9.96 15.70
C GLY A 75 -5.07 10.83 15.26
N PHE A 76 -6.06 10.19 14.65
CA PHE A 76 -7.26 10.86 14.12
C PHE A 76 -8.18 11.39 15.22
N LYS A 77 -8.90 12.48 14.97
CA LYS A 77 -9.84 13.09 15.94
C LYS A 77 -10.97 12.13 16.33
N THR A 78 -11.34 11.20 15.46
CA THR A 78 -12.31 10.13 15.77
C THR A 78 -11.92 9.27 16.97
N GLU A 79 -10.63 9.20 17.28
CA GLU A 79 -10.05 8.46 18.40
C GLU A 79 -9.75 9.36 19.62
N LYS A 80 -10.32 10.58 19.65
CA LYS A 80 -10.06 11.61 20.67
C LYS A 80 -8.59 12.02 20.74
N LYS A 81 -7.95 12.11 19.57
CA LYS A 81 -6.57 12.57 19.37
C LYS A 81 -6.57 13.97 18.76
N ASN A 82 -5.39 14.56 18.57
CA ASN A 82 -5.27 15.94 18.10
C ASN A 82 -5.40 16.09 16.57
N GLY A 83 -5.53 14.98 15.86
CA GLY A 83 -5.76 14.95 14.42
C GLY A 83 -4.51 14.71 13.60
N VAL A 84 -4.74 14.29 12.35
CA VAL A 84 -3.69 14.03 11.35
C VAL A 84 -3.92 14.94 10.16
N PHE A 85 -2.85 15.46 9.58
CA PHE A 85 -2.88 16.29 8.38
C PHE A 85 -1.67 15.97 7.48
N ASP A 86 -1.71 16.40 6.23
CA ASP A 86 -0.63 16.23 5.28
C ASP A 86 0.18 17.52 5.11
N SER A 87 1.47 17.36 4.80
CA SER A 87 2.41 18.47 4.63
C SER A 87 2.97 18.62 3.22
N LEU A 88 2.59 17.77 2.25
CA LEU A 88 3.20 17.77 0.91
C LEU A 88 3.14 19.14 0.24
N ILE A 89 1.92 19.67 0.08
CA ILE A 89 1.67 20.91 -0.67
C ILE A 89 2.28 22.09 0.09
N ASP A 90 2.11 22.15 1.41
CA ASP A 90 2.65 23.25 2.21
C ASP A 90 4.18 23.25 2.26
N ARG A 91 4.84 22.09 2.30
CA ARG A 91 6.31 22.00 2.18
C ARG A 91 6.78 22.49 0.84
N PHE A 92 6.15 22.03 -0.24
CA PHE A 92 6.46 22.47 -1.59
C PHE A 92 6.31 23.99 -1.73
N CYS A 93 5.21 24.58 -1.25
CA CYS A 93 5.03 26.04 -1.24
C CYS A 93 6.11 26.74 -0.39
N ALA A 94 6.34 26.29 0.84
CA ALA A 94 7.32 26.92 1.74
C ALA A 94 8.73 26.96 1.12
N GLU A 95 9.17 25.85 0.51
CA GLU A 95 10.46 25.75 -0.15
C GLU A 95 10.61 26.77 -1.29
N HIS A 96 9.57 26.98 -2.09
CA HIS A 96 9.58 27.96 -3.18
C HIS A 96 9.58 29.42 -2.70
N TYR A 97 9.06 29.67 -1.49
CA TYR A 97 9.15 30.98 -0.84
C TYR A 97 10.42 31.14 0.01
N GLY A 98 11.30 30.12 0.06
CA GLY A 98 12.55 30.17 0.81
C GLY A 98 12.40 29.94 2.32
N PHE A 99 11.31 29.31 2.76
CA PHE A 99 11.05 29.02 4.17
C PHE A 99 11.15 27.52 4.47
N SER A 100 11.58 27.20 5.70
CA SER A 100 11.42 25.85 6.27
C SER A 100 9.97 25.67 6.72
N TYR A 101 9.30 24.61 6.28
CA TYR A 101 7.96 24.30 6.76
C TYR A 101 8.01 23.52 8.08
N GLU A 102 7.80 24.24 9.18
CA GLU A 102 7.77 23.70 10.54
C GLU A 102 6.38 23.86 11.17
N PRO A 103 5.43 22.96 10.85
CA PRO A 103 4.09 23.04 11.39
C PRO A 103 4.09 22.70 12.88
N ASN A 104 3.17 23.30 13.63
CA ASN A 104 2.90 22.95 15.01
C ASN A 104 1.57 22.16 15.12
N CYS A 105 1.33 21.61 16.30
CA CYS A 105 0.12 20.87 16.62
C CYS A 105 -1.13 21.76 16.38
N PRO A 106 -2.19 21.23 15.75
CA PRO A 106 -3.40 22.02 15.46
C PRO A 106 -4.13 22.44 16.74
N GLU A 107 -4.15 21.59 17.77
CA GLU A 107 -4.93 21.80 19.00
C GLU A 107 -4.09 22.37 20.17
N GLU A 108 -2.80 22.03 20.24
CA GLU A 108 -1.90 22.46 21.33
C GLU A 108 -1.00 23.60 20.83
N LYS A 109 -1.15 24.81 21.39
CA LYS A 109 -0.31 25.97 21.02
C LYS A 109 1.18 25.64 21.18
N GLY A 110 1.93 25.72 20.09
CA GLY A 110 3.37 25.43 20.06
C GLY A 110 3.73 23.94 20.24
N GLY A 111 2.75 23.04 20.24
CA GLY A 111 3.00 21.60 20.32
C GLY A 111 3.76 21.11 19.09
N ARG A 112 4.67 20.14 19.26
CA ARG A 112 5.40 19.54 18.14
C ARG A 112 4.57 18.47 17.43
N VAL A 113 4.80 18.32 16.13
CA VAL A 113 4.25 17.22 15.33
C VAL A 113 5.36 16.27 14.89
N GLU A 114 5.00 15.03 14.63
CA GLU A 114 5.89 13.97 14.14
C GLU A 114 5.23 13.23 12.97
N PRO A 115 6.01 12.55 12.11
CA PRO A 115 5.47 11.69 11.06
C PRO A 115 4.48 10.67 11.61
N TYR A 116 3.32 10.57 10.96
CA TYR A 116 2.29 9.62 11.33
C TYR A 116 2.11 8.57 10.25
N THR A 117 2.54 7.34 10.54
CA THR A 117 2.54 6.23 9.60
C THR A 117 1.44 5.23 9.93
N GLY A 118 0.93 4.53 8.92
CA GLY A 118 -0.01 3.43 9.12
C GLY A 118 -1.00 3.32 7.97
N PHE A 119 -2.11 2.66 8.26
CA PHE A 119 -3.23 2.53 7.34
C PHE A 119 -4.40 3.35 7.86
N TYR A 120 -5.16 3.91 6.93
CA TYR A 120 -6.40 4.61 7.23
C TYR A 120 -7.50 4.17 6.27
N SER A 121 -8.74 4.43 6.67
CA SER A 121 -9.86 4.41 5.74
C SER A 121 -10.87 5.45 6.19
N LYS A 122 -11.70 5.88 5.25
CA LYS A 122 -12.69 6.92 5.45
C LYS A 122 -14.10 6.31 5.43
N TYR A 123 -14.92 6.74 6.38
CA TYR A 123 -16.31 6.32 6.50
C TYR A 123 -17.16 7.49 6.97
N ASN A 124 -18.22 7.79 6.23
CA ASN A 124 -19.10 8.95 6.48
C ASN A 124 -18.29 10.24 6.68
N ALA A 125 -17.33 10.51 5.78
CA ALA A 125 -16.42 11.65 5.82
C ALA A 125 -15.50 11.74 7.07
N LYS A 126 -15.35 10.65 7.83
CA LYS A 126 -14.46 10.57 8.99
C LYS A 126 -13.34 9.58 8.76
N TYR A 127 -12.17 9.88 9.30
CA TYR A 127 -10.96 9.08 9.16
C TYR A 127 -10.75 8.20 10.38
N TYR A 128 -10.25 6.99 10.15
CA TYR A 128 -10.01 6.01 11.21
C TYR A 128 -8.65 5.34 10.99
N SER A 129 -7.91 5.13 12.07
CA SER A 129 -6.68 4.35 12.02
C SER A 129 -7.02 2.85 12.02
N LEU A 130 -6.16 2.09 11.36
CA LEU A 130 -6.32 0.66 11.21
C LEU A 130 -5.15 -0.06 11.87
N ASN A 131 -5.40 -0.55 13.08
CA ASN A 131 -4.39 -1.22 13.89
C ASN A 131 -4.72 -2.71 14.09
N LEU A 132 -3.68 -3.54 14.03
CA LEU A 132 -3.75 -4.97 14.30
C LEU A 132 -3.14 -5.29 15.66
N THR A 133 -3.84 -6.08 16.46
CA THR A 133 -3.28 -6.59 17.71
C THR A 133 -2.46 -7.84 17.42
N LYS A 134 -1.28 -7.93 18.04
CA LYS A 134 -0.33 -9.04 17.90
C LYS A 134 -0.07 -9.65 19.28
N ARG A 135 0.32 -10.92 19.31
CA ARG A 135 0.81 -11.59 20.52
C ARG A 135 2.03 -12.45 20.22
N LEU A 136 2.81 -12.73 21.24
CA LEU A 136 3.91 -13.69 21.17
C LEU A 136 3.41 -15.06 21.65
N LEU A 137 3.62 -16.09 20.85
CA LEU A 137 3.44 -17.48 21.25
C LEU A 137 4.81 -18.07 21.56
N THR A 138 5.11 -18.23 22.85
CA THR A 138 6.33 -18.89 23.29
C THR A 138 6.13 -20.41 23.27
N ARG A 139 7.11 -21.12 22.73
CA ARG A 139 7.10 -22.57 22.52
C ARG A 139 8.45 -23.13 22.97
N VAL A 140 8.45 -24.40 23.33
CA VAL A 140 9.65 -25.19 23.59
C VAL A 140 9.97 -26.07 22.38
N GLY A 141 11.25 -26.39 22.19
CA GLY A 141 11.68 -27.45 21.28
C GLY A 141 11.11 -28.80 21.71
N ILE A 142 10.93 -29.71 20.76
CA ILE A 142 10.52 -31.09 21.05
C ILE A 142 11.70 -31.99 20.72
N ASN A 143 12.18 -32.72 21.71
CA ASN A 143 13.15 -33.79 21.50
C ASN A 143 12.46 -34.94 20.78
N ARG A 144 12.80 -35.15 19.50
CA ARG A 144 12.12 -36.15 18.66
C ARG A 144 12.37 -37.59 19.09
N LYS A 145 13.48 -37.86 19.81
CA LYS A 145 13.80 -39.22 20.30
C LYS A 145 13.01 -39.57 21.56
N LEU A 146 12.79 -38.59 22.43
CA LEU A 146 12.14 -38.78 23.73
C LEU A 146 10.67 -38.34 23.76
N ALA A 147 10.21 -37.64 22.72
CA ALA A 147 8.91 -36.98 22.66
C ALA A 147 8.63 -36.00 23.82
N THR A 148 9.69 -35.51 24.47
CA THR A 148 9.66 -34.53 25.57
C THR A 148 10.07 -33.14 25.08
N SER A 149 9.97 -32.13 25.95
CA SER A 149 10.59 -30.83 25.71
C SER A 149 12.10 -31.00 25.57
N GLU A 150 12.67 -30.41 24.52
CA GLU A 150 14.13 -30.26 24.41
C GLU A 150 14.60 -29.19 25.39
N GLU A 151 15.63 -29.50 26.17
CA GLU A 151 16.27 -28.53 27.05
C GLU A 151 16.89 -27.39 26.22
N ASP A 152 16.90 -26.18 26.78
CA ASP A 152 17.49 -24.96 26.21
C ASP A 152 16.96 -24.47 24.85
N ILE A 153 15.95 -25.10 24.26
CA ILE A 153 15.29 -24.61 23.05
C ILE A 153 13.99 -23.90 23.41
N LEU A 154 14.10 -22.60 23.69
CA LEU A 154 12.96 -21.69 23.86
C LEU A 154 12.90 -20.72 22.69
N TYR A 155 11.75 -20.60 22.04
CA TYR A 155 11.55 -19.62 20.97
C TYR A 155 10.15 -19.02 21.00
N SER A 156 10.03 -17.80 20.49
CA SER A 156 8.76 -17.08 20.41
C SER A 156 8.40 -16.79 18.97
N ILE A 157 7.13 -16.99 18.61
CA ILE A 157 6.59 -16.62 17.31
C ILE A 157 5.64 -15.45 17.51
N GLN A 158 5.86 -14.36 16.78
CA GLN A 158 4.88 -13.28 16.72
C GLN A 158 3.73 -13.67 15.79
N VAL A 159 2.50 -13.57 16.30
CA VAL A 159 1.27 -13.87 15.55
C VAL A 159 0.29 -12.70 15.62
N ILE A 160 -0.52 -12.54 14.58
CA ILE A 160 -1.66 -11.62 14.58
C ILE A 160 -2.80 -12.29 15.35
N ASN A 161 -3.48 -11.54 16.22
CA ASN A 161 -4.65 -12.05 16.91
C ASN A 161 -5.79 -12.29 15.90
N GLU A 162 -6.48 -13.40 16.06
CA GLU A 162 -7.59 -13.79 15.21
C GLU A 162 -8.84 -12.92 15.45
N SER A 163 -8.94 -12.31 16.63
CA SER A 163 -10.06 -11.46 17.04
C SER A 163 -9.61 -10.11 17.62
N GLN A 164 -10.46 -9.09 17.45
CA GLN A 164 -10.16 -7.71 17.88
C GLN A 164 -10.71 -7.36 19.28
N THR A 165 -11.47 -8.24 19.94
CA THR A 165 -12.27 -7.93 21.13
C THR A 165 -12.10 -8.97 22.23
N SER A 166 -12.18 -8.53 23.49
CA SER A 166 -12.00 -9.40 24.67
C SER A 166 -13.29 -10.17 25.04
N LYS A 167 -13.17 -11.51 25.07
CA LYS A 167 -13.96 -12.57 25.73
C LYS A 167 -15.50 -12.69 25.56
N LYS A 168 -16.28 -11.65 25.25
CA LYS A 168 -17.77 -11.79 25.15
C LYS A 168 -18.35 -11.58 23.75
N ASN A 169 -17.58 -11.06 22.81
CA ASN A 169 -18.02 -10.79 21.42
C ASN A 169 -16.81 -10.86 20.49
N GLU A 170 -16.12 -12.00 20.45
CA GLU A 170 -14.96 -12.18 19.56
C GLU A 170 -15.42 -12.06 18.10
N LYS A 171 -14.80 -11.11 17.38
CA LYS A 171 -15.07 -10.90 15.95
C LYS A 171 -13.79 -11.10 15.17
N PRO A 172 -13.84 -11.80 14.02
CA PRO A 172 -12.66 -12.07 13.24
C PRO A 172 -12.04 -10.77 12.73
N VAL A 173 -10.71 -10.74 12.68
CA VAL A 173 -9.96 -9.73 11.91
C VAL A 173 -10.25 -9.95 10.42
N ILE A 174 -10.50 -8.87 9.68
CA ILE A 174 -10.80 -8.93 8.25
C ILE A 174 -9.73 -8.16 7.50
N PHE A 175 -9.25 -8.76 6.42
CA PHE A 175 -8.34 -8.14 5.47
C PHE A 175 -9.06 -7.99 4.12
N LYS A 176 -8.70 -6.94 3.38
CA LYS A 176 -9.11 -6.75 1.99
C LYS A 176 -7.87 -6.69 1.11
N SER A 177 -7.99 -7.24 -0.09
CA SER A 177 -6.96 -7.34 -1.11
C SER A 177 -7.67 -7.40 -2.46
N ALA A 178 -6.98 -7.05 -3.54
CA ALA A 178 -7.45 -7.28 -4.90
C ALA A 178 -6.50 -8.22 -5.67
N ILE A 179 -7.01 -8.82 -6.74
CA ILE A 179 -6.25 -9.54 -7.75
C ILE A 179 -6.67 -8.92 -9.08
N ILE A 180 -5.72 -8.35 -9.81
CA ILE A 180 -5.98 -7.71 -11.10
C ILE A 180 -5.67 -8.72 -12.21
N ILE A 181 -6.63 -8.92 -13.10
CA ILE A 181 -6.58 -9.87 -14.22
C ILE A 181 -7.18 -9.18 -15.43
N SER A 182 -6.51 -9.27 -16.58
CA SER A 182 -6.99 -8.69 -17.83
C SER A 182 -7.94 -9.61 -18.60
N ASP A 183 -7.81 -10.94 -18.47
CA ASP A 183 -8.70 -11.92 -19.10
C ASP A 183 -9.93 -12.22 -18.23
N ASN A 184 -11.11 -11.84 -18.73
CA ASN A 184 -12.41 -12.06 -18.06
C ASN A 184 -12.76 -13.54 -17.85
N LYS A 185 -12.38 -14.45 -18.76
CA LYS A 185 -12.65 -15.89 -18.60
C LYS A 185 -11.84 -16.47 -17.45
N ILE A 186 -10.59 -16.04 -17.29
CA ILE A 186 -9.74 -16.47 -16.17
C ILE A 186 -10.20 -15.84 -14.86
N LEU A 187 -10.64 -14.58 -14.89
CA LEU A 187 -11.25 -13.91 -13.75
C LEU A 187 -12.42 -14.73 -13.18
N GLU A 188 -13.37 -15.13 -14.02
CA GLU A 188 -14.53 -15.94 -13.61
C GLU A 188 -14.10 -17.28 -13.01
N LYS A 189 -13.20 -18.01 -13.69
CA LYS A 189 -12.67 -19.30 -13.20
C LYS A 189 -11.96 -19.15 -11.86
N LEU A 190 -11.13 -18.12 -11.70
CA LEU A 190 -10.40 -17.89 -10.45
C LEU A 190 -11.34 -17.51 -9.31
N GLN A 191 -12.33 -16.66 -9.58
CA GLN A 191 -13.34 -16.28 -8.59
C GLN A 191 -14.10 -17.50 -8.10
N GLN A 192 -14.58 -18.35 -9.01
CA GLN A 192 -15.25 -19.60 -8.67
C GLN A 192 -14.33 -20.52 -7.86
N PHE A 193 -13.08 -20.70 -8.28
CA PHE A 193 -12.09 -21.50 -7.58
C PHE A 193 -11.87 -21.03 -6.14
N ILE A 194 -11.68 -19.72 -5.94
CA ILE A 194 -11.46 -19.14 -4.59
C ILE A 194 -12.69 -19.37 -3.72
N ASN A 195 -13.90 -19.13 -4.25
CA ASN A 195 -15.13 -19.24 -3.47
C ASN A 195 -15.47 -20.69 -3.10
N ILE A 196 -15.26 -21.65 -4.01
CA ILE A 196 -15.41 -23.09 -3.71
C ILE A 196 -14.40 -23.53 -2.64
N ASN A 197 -13.20 -22.97 -2.67
CA ASN A 197 -12.10 -23.34 -1.76
C ASN A 197 -11.90 -22.38 -0.58
N GLY A 198 -12.85 -21.50 -0.30
CA GLY A 198 -12.65 -20.36 0.59
C GLY A 198 -12.11 -20.71 1.97
N CYS A 199 -12.48 -21.88 2.50
CA CYS A 199 -12.08 -22.37 3.83
C CYS A 199 -10.78 -23.21 3.85
N ASN A 200 -10.18 -23.47 2.69
CA ASN A 200 -9.03 -24.37 2.53
C ASN A 200 -7.69 -23.64 2.48
N PHE A 201 -7.71 -22.31 2.49
CA PHE A 201 -6.49 -21.52 2.38
C PHE A 201 -5.75 -21.37 3.71
N ARG A 202 -4.42 -21.36 3.61
CA ARG A 202 -3.52 -20.96 4.68
C ARG A 202 -2.53 -19.90 4.19
N LEU A 203 -2.37 -18.82 4.95
CA LEU A 203 -1.47 -17.71 4.64
C LEU A 203 -0.36 -17.60 5.69
N GLY A 204 0.86 -17.31 5.25
CA GLY A 204 2.02 -17.12 6.12
C GLY A 204 2.72 -18.41 6.54
N GLY A 205 3.59 -18.30 7.54
CA GLY A 205 4.43 -19.41 8.05
C GLY A 205 3.76 -20.24 9.15
N SER A 206 4.47 -21.29 9.59
CA SER A 206 4.06 -22.16 10.71
C SER A 206 2.67 -22.82 10.53
N THR A 207 2.28 -23.09 9.30
CA THR A 207 1.01 -23.77 8.96
C THR A 207 0.90 -25.17 9.58
N SER A 208 2.02 -25.89 9.67
CA SER A 208 2.12 -27.20 10.35
C SER A 208 1.80 -27.14 11.85
N ARG A 209 1.83 -25.95 12.46
CA ARG A 209 1.52 -25.71 13.88
C ARG A 209 0.10 -25.16 14.09
N GLY A 210 -0.74 -25.29 13.07
CA GLY A 210 -2.14 -24.86 13.09
C GLY A 210 -2.37 -23.40 12.67
N LEU A 211 -1.31 -22.60 12.47
CA LEU A 211 -1.44 -21.18 12.15
C LEU A 211 -1.83 -20.90 10.69
N GLY A 212 -2.26 -19.67 10.43
CA GLY A 212 -2.47 -19.14 9.09
C GLY A 212 -3.77 -19.54 8.40
N LYS A 213 -4.67 -20.29 9.06
CA LYS A 213 -5.97 -20.65 8.47
C LYS A 213 -6.83 -19.41 8.29
N VAL A 214 -7.39 -19.24 7.09
CA VAL A 214 -8.24 -18.11 6.74
C VAL A 214 -9.48 -18.59 5.98
N GLU A 215 -10.51 -17.75 5.98
CA GLU A 215 -11.61 -17.84 5.03
C GLU A 215 -11.43 -16.72 3.98
N ILE A 216 -11.44 -17.08 2.70
CA ILE A 216 -11.34 -16.13 1.58
C ILE A 216 -12.65 -16.12 0.82
N ARG A 217 -13.12 -14.91 0.47
CA ARG A 217 -14.29 -14.68 -0.39
C ARG A 217 -13.89 -13.70 -1.48
N ALA A 218 -14.19 -14.04 -2.73
CA ALA A 218 -13.90 -13.24 -3.91
C ALA A 218 -15.18 -12.67 -4.53
N GLU A 219 -15.15 -11.39 -4.83
CA GLU A 219 -16.20 -10.65 -5.53
C GLU A 219 -15.55 -9.87 -6.67
N GLU A 220 -16.24 -9.81 -7.81
CA GLU A 220 -15.84 -8.99 -8.95
C GLU A 220 -16.23 -7.54 -8.68
N LEU A 221 -15.33 -6.62 -9.03
CA LEU A 221 -15.52 -5.18 -8.87
C LEU A 221 -15.00 -4.49 -10.13
N GLU A 222 -15.87 -3.70 -10.77
CA GLU A 222 -15.43 -2.76 -11.80
C GLU A 222 -14.76 -1.56 -11.15
N ILE A 223 -13.53 -1.28 -11.56
CA ILE A 223 -12.76 -0.14 -11.09
C ILE A 223 -12.80 0.95 -12.17
N LYS A 224 -13.39 2.09 -11.84
CA LYS A 224 -13.42 3.28 -12.71
C LYS A 224 -12.47 4.33 -12.15
N HIS A 225 -11.34 4.55 -12.83
CA HIS A 225 -10.39 5.59 -12.46
C HIS A 225 -10.56 6.81 -13.35
N SER A 226 -10.84 7.94 -12.72
CA SER A 226 -10.84 9.24 -13.39
C SER A 226 -9.54 9.98 -13.07
N ILE A 227 -8.43 9.51 -13.65
CA ILE A 227 -7.10 10.09 -13.42
C ILE A 227 -7.07 11.57 -13.76
N LYS A 228 -7.72 11.96 -14.85
CA LYS A 228 -7.83 13.36 -15.25
C LYS A 228 -8.46 14.21 -14.15
N GLU A 229 -9.61 13.81 -13.61
CA GLU A 229 -10.29 14.57 -12.55
C GLU A 229 -9.45 14.63 -11.26
N LYS A 230 -8.76 13.54 -10.90
CA LYS A 230 -7.83 13.53 -9.75
C LYS A 230 -6.70 14.54 -9.92
N ILE A 231 -6.05 14.54 -11.09
CA ILE A 231 -4.93 15.44 -11.41
C ILE A 231 -5.40 16.90 -11.47
N ASP A 232 -6.54 17.16 -12.12
CA ASP A 232 -7.12 18.50 -12.22
C ASP A 232 -7.48 19.02 -10.82
N THR A 233 -8.10 18.18 -9.98
CA THR A 233 -8.43 18.54 -8.58
C THR A 233 -7.17 18.83 -7.78
N PHE A 234 -6.16 17.97 -7.90
CA PHE A 234 -4.89 18.14 -7.18
C PHE A 234 -4.17 19.42 -7.59
N THR A 235 -4.06 19.68 -8.89
CA THR A 235 -3.45 20.90 -9.43
C THR A 235 -4.19 22.15 -8.96
N ASN A 236 -5.52 22.14 -9.00
CA ASN A 236 -6.34 23.25 -8.52
C ASN A 236 -6.15 23.50 -7.02
N GLN A 237 -6.12 22.45 -6.20
CA GLN A 237 -5.88 22.59 -4.76
C GLN A 237 -4.47 23.12 -4.45
N LEU A 238 -3.46 22.68 -5.20
CA LEU A 238 -2.11 23.21 -5.08
C LEU A 238 -2.06 24.70 -5.44
N GLN A 239 -2.71 25.13 -6.52
CA GLN A 239 -2.79 26.54 -6.91
C GLN A 239 -3.52 27.39 -5.86
N VAL A 240 -4.68 26.93 -5.37
CA VAL A 240 -5.40 27.62 -4.29
C VAL A 240 -4.54 27.73 -3.03
N ARG A 241 -3.78 26.69 -2.70
CA ARG A 241 -2.86 26.72 -1.56
C ARG A 241 -1.70 27.67 -1.81
N TRP A 242 -1.14 27.69 -3.01
CA TRP A 242 -0.09 28.61 -3.43
C TRP A 242 -0.50 30.08 -3.29
N ASP A 243 -1.71 30.43 -3.69
CA ASP A 243 -2.24 31.80 -3.54
C ASP A 243 -2.33 32.20 -2.07
N LYS A 244 -2.62 31.28 -1.15
CA LYS A 244 -2.59 31.57 0.29
C LYS A 244 -1.17 31.88 0.80
N TRP A 245 -0.13 31.30 0.18
CA TRP A 245 1.27 31.56 0.53
C TRP A 245 1.78 32.92 0.04
N SER A 246 1.06 33.60 -0.86
CA SER A 246 1.45 34.94 -1.35
C SER A 246 1.50 36.00 -0.25
N ILE A 247 0.93 35.72 0.93
CA ILE A 247 1.03 36.59 2.11
C ILE A 247 2.49 36.80 2.56
N PHE A 248 3.38 35.87 2.22
CA PHE A 248 4.81 35.96 2.54
C PHE A 248 5.61 36.78 1.53
N GLY A 249 4.95 37.42 0.57
CA GLY A 249 5.57 38.29 -0.44
C GLY A 249 5.83 37.56 -1.74
N ASN A 250 6.99 37.82 -2.34
CA ASN A 250 7.35 37.23 -3.63
C ASN A 250 8.07 35.89 -3.44
N PRO A 251 7.73 34.85 -4.21
CA PRO A 251 8.45 33.58 -4.17
C PRO A 251 9.88 33.73 -4.72
N LEU A 252 10.79 32.85 -4.31
CA LEU A 252 12.13 32.72 -4.92
C LEU A 252 12.02 32.23 -6.37
N GLN A 253 11.03 31.37 -6.62
CA GLN A 253 10.71 30.85 -7.94
C GLN A 253 9.18 30.84 -8.11
N GLU A 254 8.71 31.57 -9.12
CA GLU A 254 7.29 31.59 -9.48
C GLU A 254 6.80 30.21 -9.89
N LEU A 255 5.58 29.85 -9.44
CA LEU A 255 4.92 28.63 -9.86
C LEU A 255 4.59 28.72 -11.35
N PRO A 256 5.15 27.85 -12.21
CA PRO A 256 4.89 27.96 -13.64
C PRO A 256 3.41 27.73 -13.96
N LYS A 257 2.74 28.76 -14.51
CA LYS A 257 1.30 28.74 -14.82
C LYS A 257 0.88 27.72 -15.89
N ASN A 258 1.85 27.21 -16.66
CA ASN A 258 1.62 26.23 -17.73
C ASN A 258 2.00 24.80 -17.33
N ARG A 259 2.05 24.51 -16.03
CA ARG A 259 2.34 23.17 -15.52
C ARG A 259 1.16 22.59 -14.75
N THR A 260 0.98 21.30 -14.91
CA THR A 260 0.05 20.47 -14.16
C THR A 260 0.83 19.61 -13.20
N TYR A 261 0.33 19.44 -11.98
CA TYR A 261 1.00 18.73 -10.89
C TYR A 261 0.23 17.46 -10.54
N PHE A 262 0.95 16.39 -10.22
CA PHE A 262 0.36 15.15 -9.73
C PHE A 262 1.30 14.46 -8.75
N SER A 263 0.74 13.72 -7.79
CA SER A 263 1.52 12.92 -6.85
C SER A 263 1.43 11.44 -7.20
N LEU A 264 2.51 10.70 -6.90
CA LEU A 264 2.52 9.24 -6.85
C LEU A 264 2.78 8.80 -5.41
N ASN A 265 1.85 8.03 -4.86
CA ASN A 265 1.90 7.53 -3.50
C ASN A 265 2.07 6.02 -3.51
N LEU A 266 3.13 5.50 -2.89
CA LEU A 266 3.32 4.05 -2.77
C LEU A 266 2.29 3.46 -1.79
N GLN A 267 1.35 2.66 -2.30
CA GLN A 267 0.40 1.88 -1.50
C GLN A 267 0.98 0.53 -1.05
N SER A 268 2.17 0.16 -1.52
CA SER A 268 2.94 -1.00 -1.05
C SER A 268 4.43 -0.73 -1.14
N ASP A 269 5.26 -1.56 -0.49
CA ASP A 269 6.70 -1.44 -0.62
C ASP A 269 7.08 -1.68 -2.11
N ALA A 270 8.08 -0.99 -2.63
CA ALA A 270 8.50 -1.09 -4.03
C ALA A 270 9.97 -1.48 -4.14
N ILE A 271 10.31 -2.30 -5.14
CA ILE A 271 11.70 -2.62 -5.49
C ILE A 271 12.02 -1.79 -6.73
N LEU A 272 12.79 -0.71 -6.55
CA LEU A 272 13.12 0.21 -7.63
C LEU A 272 14.57 0.01 -8.06
N THR A 273 14.79 -0.01 -9.37
CA THR A 273 16.11 -0.17 -9.98
C THR A 273 16.28 0.84 -11.10
N GLU A 274 17.38 1.57 -11.09
CA GLU A 274 17.77 2.48 -12.18
C GLU A 274 19.24 2.23 -12.51
N LYS A 275 19.55 2.07 -13.80
CA LYS A 275 20.93 1.79 -14.28
C LYS A 275 21.60 0.64 -13.51
N TRP A 276 20.84 -0.44 -13.26
CA TRP A 276 21.29 -1.63 -12.52
C TRP A 276 21.64 -1.37 -11.05
N GLN A 277 21.20 -0.26 -10.47
CA GLN A 277 21.38 0.08 -9.06
C GLN A 277 20.03 0.23 -8.38
N ARG A 278 19.94 -0.25 -7.13
CA ARG A 278 18.72 -0.08 -6.32
C ARG A 278 18.52 1.40 -5.99
N SER A 279 17.27 1.86 -6.07
CA SER A 279 16.87 3.24 -5.79
C SER A 279 15.76 3.28 -4.75
N THR A 280 15.62 4.43 -4.07
CA THR A 280 14.48 4.72 -3.19
C THR A 280 13.56 5.78 -3.77
N VAL A 281 13.89 6.31 -4.95
CA VAL A 281 13.20 7.42 -5.61
C VAL A 281 12.79 7.03 -7.02
N ILE A 282 11.53 7.31 -7.36
CA ILE A 282 11.06 7.24 -8.74
C ILE A 282 11.55 8.50 -9.44
N SER A 283 12.58 8.37 -10.28
CA SER A 283 13.09 9.47 -11.09
C SER A 283 12.13 9.79 -12.24
N THR A 284 12.33 10.93 -12.91
CA THR A 284 11.60 11.27 -14.14
C THR A 284 11.83 10.24 -15.25
N GLN A 285 13.07 9.74 -15.39
CA GLN A 285 13.40 8.71 -16.37
C GLN A 285 12.72 7.39 -16.02
N MET A 286 12.71 7.02 -14.74
CA MET A 286 12.07 5.79 -14.27
C MET A 286 10.56 5.84 -14.52
N LEU A 287 9.90 6.96 -14.24
CA LEU A 287 8.46 7.11 -14.51
C LEU A 287 8.15 7.00 -16.00
N GLN A 288 8.93 7.67 -16.86
CA GLN A 288 8.80 7.55 -18.32
C GLN A 288 8.99 6.10 -18.80
N ASN A 289 9.98 5.38 -18.26
CA ASN A 289 10.22 3.97 -18.58
C ASN A 289 9.09 3.04 -18.11
N PHE A 290 8.46 3.31 -16.96
CA PHE A 290 7.33 2.50 -16.49
C PHE A 290 6.06 2.69 -17.32
N THR A 291 5.96 3.82 -18.02
CA THR A 291 4.74 4.24 -18.72
C THR A 291 4.88 4.23 -20.25
N ASP A 292 6.10 4.04 -20.77
CA ASP A 292 6.44 4.24 -22.18
C ASP A 292 6.04 5.63 -22.72
N VAL A 293 5.94 6.63 -21.84
CA VAL A 293 5.63 8.02 -22.19
C VAL A 293 6.91 8.83 -22.21
N ASN A 294 7.19 9.51 -23.33
CA ASN A 294 8.29 10.45 -23.44
C ASN A 294 7.79 11.87 -23.21
N ASP A 295 8.31 12.55 -22.20
CA ASP A 295 7.97 13.92 -21.85
C ASP A 295 9.21 14.66 -21.30
N GLU A 296 9.85 15.44 -22.18
CA GLU A 296 10.99 16.28 -21.81
C GLU A 296 10.63 17.37 -20.77
N SER A 297 9.34 17.68 -20.64
CA SER A 297 8.89 18.69 -19.68
C SER A 297 8.65 18.14 -18.28
N LEU A 298 8.65 16.81 -18.10
CA LEU A 298 8.42 16.16 -16.81
C LEU A 298 9.50 16.54 -15.79
N GLN A 299 9.09 16.97 -14.60
CA GLN A 299 9.98 17.31 -13.50
C GLN A 299 9.54 16.61 -12.22
N LEU A 300 10.50 16.10 -11.45
CA LEU A 300 10.29 15.64 -10.08
C LEU A 300 10.52 16.84 -9.16
N GLU A 301 9.44 17.33 -8.56
CA GLU A 301 9.43 18.55 -7.74
C GLU A 301 9.79 18.26 -6.28
N ALA A 302 9.32 17.12 -5.74
CA ALA A 302 9.62 16.70 -4.38
C ALA A 302 9.57 15.17 -4.25
N ALA A 303 10.39 14.63 -3.36
CA ALA A 303 10.41 13.20 -3.05
C ALA A 303 10.55 12.97 -1.53
N TYR A 304 9.59 12.26 -0.96
CA TYR A 304 9.60 11.84 0.44
C TYR A 304 9.56 10.33 0.49
N SER A 305 10.71 9.70 0.72
CA SER A 305 10.86 8.25 0.72
C SER A 305 11.70 7.77 1.90
N SER A 306 11.50 6.51 2.28
CA SER A 306 12.36 5.79 3.22
C SER A 306 12.56 4.38 2.69
N TYR A 307 13.54 3.66 3.24
CA TYR A 307 13.88 2.32 2.79
C TYR A 307 13.88 1.31 3.93
N ASP A 308 13.86 0.04 3.56
CA ASP A 308 14.03 -1.10 4.45
C ASP A 308 14.63 -2.26 3.64
N TYR A 309 14.97 -3.36 4.31
CA TYR A 309 15.39 -4.60 3.67
C TYR A 309 14.32 -5.67 3.84
N ARG A 310 13.96 -6.36 2.76
CA ARG A 310 12.98 -7.44 2.76
C ARG A 310 13.61 -8.71 2.22
N SER A 311 13.45 -9.79 2.97
CA SER A 311 13.74 -11.15 2.49
C SER A 311 12.51 -12.02 2.74
N GLY A 312 12.54 -13.24 2.22
CA GLY A 312 11.47 -14.20 2.39
C GLY A 312 11.99 -15.62 2.34
N TRP A 313 11.05 -16.56 2.39
CA TRP A 313 11.35 -17.98 2.24
C TRP A 313 10.66 -18.48 0.97
N ASN A 314 11.39 -19.19 0.13
CA ASN A 314 10.81 -19.94 -0.97
C ASN A 314 10.41 -21.33 -0.46
N SER A 315 9.12 -21.53 -0.18
CA SER A 315 8.62 -22.83 0.29
C SER A 315 8.74 -23.95 -0.74
N ALA A 316 8.77 -23.63 -2.05
CA ALA A 316 8.90 -24.65 -3.09
C ALA A 316 10.32 -25.22 -3.14
N TRP A 317 11.34 -24.38 -2.91
CA TRP A 317 12.75 -24.79 -2.95
C TRP A 317 13.36 -25.05 -1.57
N GLY A 318 12.70 -24.63 -0.48
CA GLY A 318 13.25 -24.74 0.87
C GLY A 318 14.46 -23.85 1.11
N LEU A 319 14.57 -22.73 0.39
CA LEU A 319 15.70 -21.79 0.46
C LEU A 319 15.22 -20.38 0.81
N MET A 320 16.12 -19.59 1.39
CA MET A 320 15.90 -18.17 1.58
C MET A 320 15.83 -17.46 0.22
N LYS A 321 14.94 -16.47 0.12
CA LYS A 321 14.96 -15.50 -0.97
C LYS A 321 16.07 -14.48 -0.72
N ASP A 322 16.56 -13.87 -1.78
CA ASP A 322 17.51 -12.78 -1.70
C ASP A 322 16.98 -11.63 -0.83
N ILE A 323 17.90 -10.90 -0.21
CA ILE A 323 17.60 -9.70 0.56
C ILE A 323 17.48 -8.55 -0.44
N GLU A 324 16.31 -7.93 -0.48
CA GLU A 324 15.99 -6.82 -1.37
C GLU A 324 16.01 -5.51 -0.60
N LEU A 325 16.66 -4.49 -1.17
CA LEU A 325 16.42 -3.10 -0.77
C LEU A 325 15.04 -2.70 -1.30
N VAL A 326 14.16 -2.28 -0.41
CA VAL A 326 12.82 -1.80 -0.77
C VAL A 326 12.64 -0.35 -0.39
N THR A 327 11.92 0.39 -1.21
CA THR A 327 11.29 1.65 -0.83
C THR A 327 10.04 1.33 -0.02
N ASN A 328 9.91 1.94 1.15
CA ASN A 328 8.75 1.70 2.01
C ASN A 328 7.47 2.28 1.39
N LYS A 329 6.35 1.56 1.56
CA LYS A 329 5.01 2.11 1.37
C LYS A 329 4.82 3.42 2.13
N GLY A 330 3.96 4.28 1.60
CA GLY A 330 3.75 5.64 2.06
C GLY A 330 4.70 6.65 1.40
N ALA A 331 5.73 6.22 0.67
CA ALA A 331 6.57 7.16 -0.07
C ALA A 331 5.72 8.00 -1.06
N VAL A 332 6.10 9.26 -1.22
CA VAL A 332 5.38 10.25 -2.03
C VAL A 332 6.35 10.94 -2.98
N TYR A 333 5.95 11.05 -4.23
CA TYR A 333 6.68 11.78 -5.27
C TYR A 333 5.76 12.79 -5.93
N LEU A 334 6.14 14.07 -5.91
CA LEU A 334 5.42 15.14 -6.59
C LEU A 334 6.06 15.37 -7.95
N PHE A 335 5.30 15.19 -9.02
CA PHE A 335 5.72 15.48 -10.37
C PHE A 335 4.95 16.66 -10.94
N SER A 336 5.53 17.28 -11.97
CA SER A 336 4.86 18.28 -12.78
C SER A 336 5.18 18.09 -14.26
N THR A 337 4.30 18.52 -15.14
CA THR A 337 4.45 18.41 -16.60
C THR A 337 3.75 19.58 -17.31
N LYS A 338 4.21 19.94 -18.52
CA LYS A 338 3.50 20.86 -19.43
C LYS A 338 2.53 20.12 -20.36
N GLN A 339 2.56 18.79 -20.39
CA GLN A 339 1.79 17.94 -21.29
C GLN A 339 0.93 16.94 -20.50
N PRO A 340 -0.04 17.37 -19.68
CA PRO A 340 -0.80 16.44 -18.83
C PRO A 340 -1.60 15.38 -19.61
N GLN A 341 -2.02 15.69 -20.84
CA GLN A 341 -2.91 14.82 -21.63
C GLN A 341 -2.28 13.45 -21.95
N ILE A 342 -0.97 13.39 -22.22
CA ILE A 342 -0.27 12.13 -22.53
C ILE A 342 -0.12 11.23 -21.29
N TRP A 343 -0.21 11.82 -20.09
CA TRP A 343 -0.06 11.11 -18.83
C TRP A 343 -1.33 10.45 -18.32
N TYR A 344 -2.52 10.90 -18.73
CA TYR A 344 -3.78 10.42 -18.14
C TYR A 344 -4.01 8.92 -18.31
N ALA A 345 -3.87 8.41 -19.54
CA ALA A 345 -4.04 6.98 -19.80
C ALA A 345 -2.91 6.16 -19.18
N ALA A 346 -1.68 6.66 -19.30
CA ALA A 346 -0.49 5.98 -18.81
C ALA A 346 -0.48 5.83 -17.28
N LEU A 347 -0.86 6.88 -16.55
CA LEU A 347 -0.99 6.84 -15.09
C LEU A 347 -2.18 5.98 -14.64
N ALA A 348 -3.26 5.90 -15.42
CA ALA A 348 -4.37 5.00 -15.14
C ALA A 348 -3.93 3.54 -15.22
N GLU A 349 -3.18 3.19 -16.26
CA GLU A 349 -2.59 1.87 -16.42
C GLU A 349 -1.55 1.57 -15.33
N LEU A 350 -0.76 2.57 -14.94
CA LEU A 350 0.25 2.46 -13.90
C LEU A 350 -0.36 2.18 -12.51
N GLU A 351 -1.53 2.75 -12.18
CA GLU A 351 -2.25 2.40 -10.93
C GLU A 351 -2.63 0.91 -10.88
N PHE A 352 -2.86 0.25 -12.02
CA PHE A 352 -3.10 -1.19 -12.06
C PHE A 352 -1.81 -2.02 -12.06
N LYS A 353 -0.83 -1.63 -12.88
CA LYS A 353 0.42 -2.39 -13.04
C LYS A 353 1.37 -2.26 -11.84
N GLY A 354 1.34 -1.12 -11.15
CA GLY A 354 2.33 -0.74 -10.17
C GLY A 354 3.68 -0.36 -10.80
N VAL A 355 4.66 -0.06 -9.94
CA VAL A 355 6.00 0.41 -10.31
C VAL A 355 7.09 -0.54 -9.80
N GLY A 356 8.20 -0.62 -10.55
CA GLY A 356 9.37 -1.39 -10.16
C GLY A 356 9.23 -2.90 -10.39
N GLU A 357 10.00 -3.68 -9.63
CA GLU A 357 10.10 -5.13 -9.81
C GLU A 357 9.08 -5.90 -8.96
N ARG A 358 8.72 -7.10 -9.44
CA ARG A 358 7.87 -8.08 -8.72
C ARG A 358 6.50 -7.53 -8.33
N THR A 359 5.90 -6.70 -9.18
CA THR A 359 4.56 -6.15 -8.98
C THR A 359 3.50 -7.24 -8.82
N CYS A 360 3.64 -8.35 -9.56
CA CYS A 360 2.76 -9.51 -9.44
C CYS A 360 2.79 -10.19 -8.06
N GLU A 361 3.84 -9.96 -7.25
CA GLU A 361 3.94 -10.43 -5.86
C GLU A 361 3.37 -9.45 -4.83
N GLY A 362 2.90 -8.27 -5.26
CA GLY A 362 2.33 -7.25 -4.38
C GLY A 362 3.27 -6.10 -4.03
N PHE A 363 4.40 -5.97 -4.71
CA PHE A 363 5.25 -4.79 -4.62
C PHE A 363 4.77 -3.69 -5.58
N GLY A 364 5.14 -2.43 -5.31
CA GLY A 364 5.01 -1.36 -6.30
C GLY A 364 3.60 -0.82 -6.54
N GLN A 365 2.58 -1.24 -5.79
CA GLN A 365 1.24 -0.62 -5.87
C GLN A 365 1.34 0.88 -5.61
N ILE A 366 0.66 1.67 -6.44
CA ILE A 366 0.64 3.13 -6.34
C ILE A 366 -0.80 3.67 -6.29
N GLU A 367 -0.93 4.90 -5.84
CA GLU A 367 -2.11 5.74 -6.03
C GLU A 367 -1.66 7.10 -6.56
N VAL A 368 -2.32 7.57 -7.61
CA VAL A 368 -2.13 8.89 -8.20
C VAL A 368 -3.00 9.89 -7.46
N CYS A 369 -2.41 11.01 -7.03
CA CYS A 369 -3.10 12.12 -6.38
C CYS A 369 -3.97 11.68 -5.19
N ASN A 370 -3.34 11.07 -4.18
CA ASN A 370 -4.05 10.63 -2.97
C ASN A 370 -4.78 11.81 -2.28
N ASP A 371 -6.07 11.65 -2.03
CA ASP A 371 -6.94 12.70 -1.46
C ASP A 371 -6.50 13.20 -0.07
N PHE A 372 -5.69 12.44 0.66
CA PHE A 372 -5.17 12.84 1.97
C PHE A 372 -4.28 14.09 1.88
N HIS A 373 -3.69 14.38 0.70
CA HIS A 373 -2.94 15.61 0.45
C HIS A 373 -3.78 16.89 0.58
N PHE A 374 -5.11 16.77 0.61
CA PHE A 374 -6.03 17.90 0.83
C PHE A 374 -6.39 18.11 2.29
N VAL A 375 -5.93 17.26 3.20
CA VAL A 375 -6.14 17.45 4.65
C VAL A 375 -5.04 18.37 5.18
N PHE A 376 -5.27 19.68 5.13
CA PHE A 376 -4.31 20.66 5.63
C PHE A 376 -4.29 20.74 7.16
N ARG A 377 -3.26 21.39 7.71
CA ARG A 377 -3.07 21.51 9.17
C ARG A 377 -4.29 22.08 9.89
N GLU A 378 -4.91 23.13 9.36
CA GLU A 378 -6.10 23.75 9.95
C GLU A 378 -7.34 22.84 9.94
N GLU A 379 -7.33 21.82 9.08
CA GLU A 379 -8.43 20.89 8.83
C GLU A 379 -8.12 19.47 9.34
N ALA A 380 -7.09 19.32 10.18
CA ALA A 380 -6.64 18.02 10.69
C ALA A 380 -7.81 17.15 11.19
N VAL A 381 -7.81 15.88 10.79
CA VAL A 381 -8.95 14.94 10.90
C VAL A 381 -8.80 13.86 11.94
#